data_AF-A0A0F8YUC7-F1
#
_entry.id   AF-A0A0F8YUC7-F1
#
_cell.length_a   1.000
_cell.length_b   1.000
_cell.length_c   1.000
_cell.angle_alpha   90.00
_cell.angle_beta   90.00
_cell.angle_gamma   90.00
#
_symmetry.space_group_name_H-M   'P 1'
#
loop_
_entity.id
_entity.type
_entity.pdbx_description
1 polymer ?
#
loop_
_entity_poly.entity_id
_entity_poly.type
_entity_poly.pdbx_seq_one_letter_code
_entity_poly.pdbx_strand_id
1 'polypeptide(L)'
;PTPWPNRALLVFDDSSWHEELVKDWIRKSAFTLHSEQMAVDCPMSGPLVVPPASRQCRICKKEIKKDVLHGHMDGILTDLLENDWVLECKAINHFSFERAWKGDPWPVDYFSQTGVYIRGAQEDQPHLRKAILLVKNKNTAAFLEFILDYDREFDTLTILEMTRSDGTRAKPEFVMEKVIAQVYQKFVSIKEHVTTKSLPARPYPPGQDWPCGYCRWGQVCWDGYEKEFVQMATEKEIDQELEDICAYYLQASGDAKEMDKEADRLKDIIRNYMREKEYKSGRVGPYVVTRDLRYRTSWDEELIPPDVAALAKQKNPFEVLTIRRPKAKGEK
;
A
#
# COMPACT_ATOMS: atom_id res chain seq x y z
N PRO A 1 -22.65 28.28 -10.83
CA PRO A 1 -22.54 26.91 -11.35
C PRO A 1 -22.50 25.89 -10.20
N THR A 2 -23.62 25.21 -9.97
CA THR A 2 -23.68 24.05 -9.06
C THR A 2 -22.68 23.00 -9.57
N PRO A 3 -21.79 22.44 -8.71
CA PRO A 3 -20.91 21.36 -9.14
C PRO A 3 -21.77 20.21 -9.65
N TRP A 4 -21.43 19.65 -10.81
CA TRP A 4 -22.21 18.59 -11.46
C TRP A 4 -22.51 17.45 -10.46
N PRO A 5 -23.78 17.28 -10.03
CA PRO A 5 -24.16 16.06 -9.35
C PRO A 5 -23.91 14.95 -10.35
N ASN A 6 -23.17 13.91 -9.96
CA ASN A 6 -22.76 12.71 -10.72
C ASN A 6 -21.26 12.54 -10.97
N ARG A 7 -20.38 13.52 -10.67
CA ARG A 7 -18.93 13.26 -10.80
C ARG A 7 -18.45 12.19 -9.81
N ALA A 8 -19.01 12.18 -8.60
CA ALA A 8 -18.76 11.12 -7.62
C ALA A 8 -19.35 9.78 -8.06
N LEU A 9 -20.55 9.79 -8.66
CA LEU A 9 -21.21 8.58 -9.17
C LEU A 9 -20.37 7.91 -10.27
N LEU A 10 -19.85 8.70 -11.21
CA LEU A 10 -18.91 8.25 -12.24
C LEU A 10 -17.64 7.65 -11.66
N VAL A 11 -17.06 8.24 -10.59
CA VAL A 11 -15.87 7.68 -9.93
C VAL A 11 -16.19 6.35 -9.23
N PHE A 12 -17.38 6.22 -8.62
CA PHE A 12 -17.80 4.98 -7.97
C PHE A 12 -18.14 3.87 -8.99
N ASP A 13 -18.82 4.20 -10.08
CA ASP A 13 -19.08 3.27 -11.18
C ASP A 13 -17.78 2.84 -11.88
N ASP A 14 -16.90 3.80 -12.18
CA ASP A 14 -15.58 3.54 -12.79
C ASP A 14 -14.66 2.67 -11.90
N SER A 15 -14.87 2.69 -10.58
CA SER A 15 -14.17 1.79 -9.66
C SER A 15 -14.72 0.35 -9.67
N SER A 16 -16.02 0.18 -9.95
CA SER A 16 -16.74 -1.10 -9.93
C SER A 16 -16.72 -1.82 -11.27
N TRP A 17 -16.65 -1.08 -12.38
CA TRP A 17 -16.68 -1.58 -13.76
C TRP A 17 -15.32 -1.44 -14.47
N HIS A 18 -14.24 -1.30 -13.71
CA HIS A 18 -12.93 -0.95 -14.27
C HIS A 18 -12.40 -1.96 -15.30
N GLU A 19 -12.62 -3.26 -15.10
CA GLU A 19 -12.19 -4.30 -16.04
C GLU A 19 -12.88 -4.15 -17.39
N GLU A 20 -14.22 -4.07 -17.40
CA GLU A 20 -15.01 -3.90 -18.63
C GLU A 20 -14.67 -2.60 -19.36
N LEU A 21 -14.49 -1.50 -18.63
CA LEU A 21 -14.10 -0.23 -19.22
C LEU A 21 -12.71 -0.29 -19.86
N VAL A 22 -11.74 -0.93 -19.20
CA VAL A 22 -10.38 -1.12 -19.75
C VAL A 22 -10.45 -1.93 -21.04
N LYS A 23 -11.19 -3.04 -21.04
CA LYS A 23 -11.38 -3.88 -22.22
C LYS A 23 -12.02 -3.12 -23.39
N ASP A 24 -13.02 -2.29 -23.12
CA ASP A 24 -13.64 -1.42 -24.14
C ASP A 24 -12.68 -0.38 -24.72
N TRP A 25 -11.76 0.15 -23.92
CA TRP A 25 -10.70 1.03 -24.43
C TRP A 25 -9.69 0.29 -25.29
N ILE A 26 -9.29 -0.92 -24.87
CA ILE A 26 -8.38 -1.77 -25.64
C ILE A 26 -8.98 -2.11 -27.00
N ARG A 27 -10.27 -2.49 -27.07
CA ARG A 27 -10.95 -2.78 -28.35
C ARG A 27 -11.00 -1.60 -29.32
N LYS A 28 -10.80 -0.37 -28.84
CA LYS A 28 -10.72 0.86 -29.65
C LYS A 28 -9.29 1.23 -30.02
N SER A 29 -8.31 0.45 -29.57
CA SER A 29 -6.89 0.64 -29.84
C SER A 29 -6.42 -0.21 -31.03
N ALA A 30 -5.12 -0.29 -31.24
CA ALA A 30 -4.52 -1.15 -32.27
C ALA A 30 -4.40 -2.63 -31.84
N PHE A 31 -4.74 -2.96 -30.59
CA PHE A 31 -4.70 -4.33 -30.07
C PHE A 31 -6.02 -5.06 -30.33
N THR A 32 -5.92 -6.36 -30.57
CA THR A 32 -7.08 -7.26 -30.54
C THR A 32 -7.16 -7.92 -29.17
N LEU A 33 -8.28 -7.74 -28.46
CA LEU A 33 -8.58 -8.46 -27.23
C LEU A 33 -9.46 -9.67 -27.56
N HIS A 34 -9.02 -10.86 -27.14
CA HIS A 34 -9.77 -12.10 -27.28
C HIS A 34 -9.54 -13.03 -26.08
N SER A 35 -10.16 -14.22 -26.10
CA SER A 35 -10.03 -15.24 -25.05
C SER A 35 -10.32 -14.70 -23.63
N GLU A 36 -11.28 -13.79 -23.53
CA GLU A 36 -11.65 -13.15 -22.28
C GLU A 36 -12.28 -14.14 -21.31
N GLN A 37 -11.90 -14.05 -20.02
CA GLN A 37 -12.37 -14.98 -18.98
C GLN A 37 -12.10 -16.45 -19.35
N MET A 38 -11.09 -16.71 -20.18
CA MET A 38 -10.69 -18.06 -20.57
C MET A 38 -10.13 -18.78 -19.35
N ALA A 39 -10.59 -20.01 -19.16
CA ALA A 39 -10.18 -20.84 -18.06
C ALA A 39 -8.79 -21.44 -18.33
N VAL A 40 -7.90 -21.33 -17.35
CA VAL A 40 -6.51 -21.76 -17.46
C VAL A 40 -6.20 -22.78 -16.37
N ASP A 41 -5.58 -23.89 -16.76
CA ASP A 41 -5.09 -24.94 -15.85
C ASP A 41 -3.56 -24.85 -15.77
N CYS A 42 -3.03 -24.52 -14.60
CA CYS A 42 -1.61 -24.57 -14.31
C CYS A 42 -1.30 -25.86 -13.53
N PRO A 43 -0.56 -26.82 -14.10
CA PRO A 43 -0.06 -27.97 -13.36
C PRO A 43 0.85 -27.55 -12.21
N MET A 44 0.69 -28.17 -11.04
CA MET A 44 1.47 -27.90 -9.84
C MET A 44 2.37 -29.09 -9.50
N SER A 45 3.42 -28.84 -8.71
CA SER A 45 4.37 -29.88 -8.28
C SER A 45 3.75 -30.97 -7.40
N GLY A 46 2.53 -30.75 -6.88
CA GLY A 46 1.84 -31.71 -6.04
C GLY A 46 0.37 -31.34 -5.79
N PRO A 47 -0.35 -32.18 -5.02
CA PRO A 47 -1.76 -31.96 -4.72
C PRO A 47 -2.00 -30.77 -3.78
N LEU A 48 -2.86 -29.84 -4.20
CA LEU A 48 -3.22 -28.62 -3.46
C LEU A 48 -4.28 -28.84 -2.36
N VAL A 49 -5.07 -29.93 -2.44
CA VAL A 49 -6.21 -30.21 -1.53
C VAL A 49 -6.11 -31.60 -0.89
N VAL A 50 -6.65 -31.73 0.33
CA VAL A 50 -6.94 -33.01 1.01
C VAL A 50 -8.30 -33.53 0.50
N PRO A 51 -8.53 -34.86 0.42
CA PRO A 51 -9.80 -35.41 -0.07
C PRO A 51 -11.07 -34.82 0.60
N PRO A 52 -12.21 -34.75 -0.12
CA PRO A 52 -12.51 -35.59 -1.28
C PRO A 52 -12.09 -35.03 -2.64
N ALA A 53 -12.00 -36.01 -3.55
CA ALA A 53 -11.70 -35.97 -4.97
C ALA A 53 -12.35 -34.80 -5.72
N SER A 54 -11.53 -34.12 -6.52
CA SER A 54 -11.88 -33.06 -7.47
C SER A 54 -12.71 -31.88 -6.96
N ARG A 55 -12.23 -30.68 -7.29
CA ARG A 55 -12.93 -29.43 -6.98
C ARG A 55 -13.60 -28.93 -8.26
N GLN A 56 -14.81 -28.41 -8.17
CA GLN A 56 -15.49 -27.86 -9.34
C GLN A 56 -15.29 -26.35 -9.40
N CYS A 57 -14.96 -25.82 -10.57
CA CYS A 57 -14.91 -24.39 -10.78
C CYS A 57 -16.31 -23.78 -10.64
N ARG A 58 -16.45 -22.71 -9.85
CA ARG A 58 -17.74 -22.05 -9.67
C ARG A 58 -18.22 -21.31 -10.92
N ILE A 59 -17.28 -20.85 -11.74
CA ILE A 59 -17.52 -20.07 -12.97
C ILE A 59 -17.84 -21.02 -14.12
N CYS A 60 -16.86 -21.76 -14.62
CA CYS A 60 -17.01 -22.62 -15.81
C CYS A 60 -17.52 -24.05 -15.53
N LYS A 61 -17.77 -24.42 -14.27
CA LYS A 61 -18.24 -25.76 -13.85
C LYS A 61 -17.30 -26.93 -14.18
N LYS A 62 -16.08 -26.65 -14.66
CA LYS A 62 -15.05 -27.65 -14.93
C LYS A 62 -14.65 -28.40 -13.66
N GLU A 63 -14.47 -29.71 -13.80
CA GLU A 63 -13.85 -30.54 -12.77
C GLU A 63 -12.33 -30.31 -12.77
N ILE A 64 -11.78 -29.93 -11.61
CA ILE A 64 -10.38 -29.56 -11.45
C ILE A 64 -9.67 -30.66 -10.67
N LYS A 65 -8.59 -31.17 -11.26
CA LYS A 65 -7.73 -32.19 -10.64
C LYS A 65 -7.01 -31.63 -9.41
N LYS A 66 -6.62 -32.53 -8.51
CA LYS A 66 -6.03 -32.17 -7.19
C LYS A 66 -4.69 -31.42 -7.30
N ASP A 67 -3.95 -31.67 -8.37
CA ASP A 67 -2.61 -31.17 -8.70
C ASP A 67 -2.64 -30.02 -9.73
N VAL A 68 -3.82 -29.44 -9.97
CA VAL A 68 -3.99 -28.33 -10.91
C VAL A 68 -4.48 -27.10 -10.16
N LEU A 69 -3.80 -25.98 -10.36
CA LEU A 69 -4.33 -24.66 -10.04
C LEU A 69 -5.14 -24.16 -11.24
N HIS A 70 -6.43 -23.93 -11.02
CA HIS A 70 -7.36 -23.46 -12.04
C HIS A 70 -7.79 -22.02 -11.77
N GLY A 71 -7.78 -21.19 -12.80
CA GLY A 71 -8.22 -19.80 -12.73
C GLY A 71 -8.79 -19.31 -14.06
N HIS A 72 -9.20 -18.04 -14.12
CA HIS A 72 -9.71 -17.38 -15.32
C HIS A 72 -8.92 -16.10 -15.49
N MET A 73 -8.24 -15.96 -16.62
CA MET A 73 -7.48 -14.75 -16.94
C MET A 73 -8.38 -13.71 -17.61
N ASP A 74 -8.03 -12.43 -17.52
CA ASP A 74 -8.88 -11.37 -18.05
C ASP A 74 -8.94 -11.37 -19.59
N GLY A 75 -7.86 -11.80 -20.26
CA GLY A 75 -7.85 -12.09 -21.70
C GLY A 75 -6.45 -12.28 -22.30
N ILE A 76 -6.41 -12.41 -23.62
CA ILE A 76 -5.19 -12.36 -24.45
C ILE A 76 -5.26 -11.11 -25.33
N LEU A 77 -4.15 -10.38 -25.42
CA LEU A 77 -3.94 -9.27 -26.33
C LEU A 77 -3.02 -9.70 -27.46
N THR A 78 -3.48 -9.51 -28.69
CA THR A 78 -2.68 -9.65 -29.90
C THR A 78 -2.31 -8.27 -30.42
N ASP A 79 -1.01 -8.02 -30.61
CA ASP A 79 -0.51 -6.79 -31.22
C ASP A 79 -0.58 -6.81 -32.77
N LEU A 80 -0.22 -5.70 -33.41
CA LEU A 80 -0.22 -5.58 -34.88
C LEU A 80 0.79 -6.49 -35.59
N LEU A 81 1.74 -7.06 -34.83
CA LEU A 81 2.74 -8.00 -35.33
C LEU A 81 2.37 -9.44 -34.99
N GLU A 82 1.11 -9.69 -34.60
CA GLU A 82 0.56 -11.00 -34.25
C GLU A 82 1.24 -11.66 -33.04
N ASN A 83 1.84 -10.88 -32.14
CA ASN A 83 2.32 -11.42 -30.86
C ASN A 83 1.19 -11.42 -29.84
N ASP A 84 1.00 -12.56 -29.18
CA ASP A 84 0.05 -12.73 -28.08
C ASP A 84 0.68 -12.42 -26.72
N TRP A 85 -0.10 -11.77 -25.85
CA TRP A 85 0.28 -11.35 -24.51
C TRP A 85 -0.87 -11.64 -23.56
N VAL A 86 -0.61 -12.23 -22.39
CA VAL A 86 -1.64 -12.36 -21.35
C VAL A 86 -2.00 -10.97 -20.83
N LEU A 87 -3.29 -10.66 -20.70
CA LEU A 87 -3.77 -9.46 -20.03
C LEU A 87 -4.28 -9.81 -18.64
N GLU A 88 -3.82 -9.06 -17.65
CA GLU A 88 -4.38 -9.05 -16.31
C GLU A 88 -4.64 -7.60 -15.87
N CYS A 89 -5.83 -7.32 -15.37
CA CYS A 89 -6.27 -6.02 -14.89
C CYS A 89 -6.45 -6.04 -13.38
N LYS A 90 -5.94 -5.01 -12.70
CA LYS A 90 -6.13 -4.79 -11.27
C LYS A 90 -6.52 -3.35 -11.01
N ALA A 91 -7.30 -3.13 -9.96
CA ALA A 91 -7.57 -1.79 -9.46
C ALA A 91 -7.26 -1.71 -7.96
N ILE A 92 -6.36 -0.80 -7.60
CA ILE A 92 -5.89 -0.61 -6.22
C ILE A 92 -6.03 0.85 -5.79
N ASN A 93 -5.97 1.07 -4.47
CA ASN A 93 -6.02 2.42 -3.92
C ASN A 93 -4.74 3.21 -4.27
N HIS A 94 -4.81 4.53 -4.11
CA HIS A 94 -3.72 5.44 -4.44
C HIS A 94 -2.38 5.10 -3.75
N PHE A 95 -2.39 4.73 -2.47
CA PHE A 95 -1.15 4.42 -1.74
C PHE A 95 -0.49 3.15 -2.28
N SER A 96 -1.26 2.09 -2.49
CA SER A 96 -0.75 0.85 -3.10
C SER A 96 -0.24 1.07 -4.52
N PHE A 97 -0.87 1.97 -5.28
CA PHE A 97 -0.43 2.36 -6.62
C PHE A 97 0.94 3.05 -6.61
N GLU A 98 1.14 4.03 -5.73
CA GLU A 98 2.45 4.71 -5.61
C GLU A 98 3.54 3.77 -5.09
N ARG A 99 3.20 2.83 -4.19
CA ARG A 99 4.14 1.80 -3.71
C ARG A 99 4.56 0.85 -4.83
N ALA A 100 3.61 0.41 -5.65
CA ALA A 100 3.89 -0.46 -6.79
C ALA A 100 4.80 0.23 -7.83
N TRP A 101 4.61 1.53 -8.07
CA TRP A 101 5.50 2.32 -8.93
C TRP A 101 6.94 2.42 -8.37
N LYS A 102 7.07 2.59 -7.06
CA LYS A 102 8.37 2.69 -6.37
C LYS A 102 9.04 1.34 -6.13
N GLY A 103 8.31 0.24 -6.29
CA GLY A 103 8.78 -1.10 -5.93
C GLY A 103 8.86 -1.38 -4.42
N ASP A 104 8.16 -0.62 -3.58
CA ASP A 104 8.27 -0.70 -2.12
C ASP A 104 6.92 -0.85 -1.39
N PRO A 105 6.45 -2.10 -1.16
CA PRO A 105 6.95 -3.33 -1.78
C PRO A 105 6.33 -3.53 -3.17
N TRP A 106 6.99 -4.35 -3.98
CA TRP A 106 6.43 -4.88 -5.22
C TRP A 106 5.10 -5.61 -4.98
N PRO A 107 4.13 -5.54 -5.90
CA PRO A 107 2.85 -6.25 -5.80
C PRO A 107 3.00 -7.73 -6.22
N VAL A 108 3.83 -8.48 -5.50
CA VAL A 108 4.25 -9.85 -5.84
C VAL A 108 3.11 -10.84 -6.00
N ASP A 109 1.99 -10.64 -5.30
CA ASP A 109 0.80 -11.50 -5.44
C ASP A 109 0.16 -11.35 -6.84
N TYR A 110 0.16 -10.14 -7.42
CA TYR A 110 -0.34 -9.92 -8.78
C TYR A 110 0.64 -10.48 -9.80
N PHE A 111 1.95 -10.31 -9.59
CA PHE A 111 2.96 -10.92 -10.46
C PHE A 111 2.87 -12.44 -10.45
N SER A 112 2.67 -13.05 -9.27
CA SER A 112 2.48 -14.49 -9.12
C SER A 112 1.24 -14.97 -9.86
N GLN A 113 0.12 -14.24 -9.73
CA GLN A 113 -1.12 -14.55 -10.45
C GLN A 113 -0.92 -14.51 -11.96
N THR A 114 -0.28 -13.46 -12.48
CA THR A 114 0.03 -13.35 -13.91
C THR A 114 0.98 -14.45 -14.37
N GLY A 115 2.03 -14.78 -13.60
CA GLY A 115 2.95 -15.88 -13.90
C GLY A 115 2.24 -17.24 -13.98
N VAL A 116 1.31 -17.52 -13.07
CA VAL A 116 0.45 -18.72 -13.11
C VAL A 116 -0.39 -18.78 -14.38
N TYR A 117 -0.97 -17.65 -14.81
CA TYR A 117 -1.76 -17.60 -16.04
C TYR A 117 -0.91 -17.80 -17.29
N ILE A 118 0.24 -17.15 -17.40
CA ILE A 118 1.18 -17.40 -18.52
C ILE A 118 1.58 -18.88 -18.52
N ARG A 119 2.01 -19.42 -17.37
CA ARG A 119 2.42 -20.82 -17.25
C ARG A 119 1.32 -21.78 -17.70
N GLY A 120 0.08 -21.57 -17.27
CA GLY A 120 -1.03 -22.43 -17.66
C GLY A 120 -1.41 -22.27 -19.13
N ALA A 121 -1.41 -21.06 -19.67
CA ALA A 121 -1.68 -20.81 -21.09
C ALA A 121 -0.60 -21.42 -22.00
N GLN A 122 0.64 -21.55 -21.52
CA GLN A 122 1.73 -22.26 -22.20
C GLN A 122 1.51 -23.77 -22.36
N GLU A 123 0.49 -24.37 -21.74
CA GLU A 123 0.09 -25.74 -22.04
C GLU A 123 -0.52 -25.83 -23.46
N ASP A 124 -1.21 -24.79 -23.92
CA ASP A 124 -1.82 -24.72 -25.24
C ASP A 124 -0.98 -23.88 -26.23
N GLN A 125 -0.27 -22.86 -25.74
CA GLN A 125 0.59 -21.97 -26.53
C GLN A 125 2.01 -21.87 -25.93
N PRO A 126 2.91 -22.84 -26.19
CA PRO A 126 4.21 -22.90 -25.51
C PRO A 126 5.13 -21.69 -25.67
N HIS A 127 4.88 -20.84 -26.66
CA HIS A 127 5.67 -19.63 -26.96
C HIS A 127 5.12 -18.36 -26.28
N LEU A 128 3.93 -18.41 -25.67
CA LEU A 128 3.34 -17.28 -24.96
C LEU A 128 4.13 -17.03 -23.67
N ARG A 129 5.00 -16.03 -23.68
CA ARG A 129 5.87 -15.69 -22.53
C ARG A 129 5.55 -14.36 -21.89
N LYS A 130 4.90 -13.46 -22.63
CA LYS A 130 4.69 -12.08 -22.20
C LYS A 130 3.32 -11.87 -21.61
N ALA A 131 3.25 -10.93 -20.67
CA ALA A 131 2.00 -10.42 -20.15
C ALA A 131 2.05 -8.91 -19.94
N ILE A 132 0.87 -8.31 -19.96
CA ILE A 132 0.62 -6.94 -19.51
C ILE A 132 -0.22 -7.03 -18.24
N LEU A 133 0.36 -6.64 -17.12
CA LEU A 133 -0.40 -6.37 -15.89
C LEU A 133 -0.73 -4.88 -15.85
N LEU A 134 -2.00 -4.56 -16.05
CA LEU A 134 -2.56 -3.20 -16.04
C LEU A 134 -3.16 -2.90 -14.67
N VAL A 135 -2.51 -2.00 -13.93
CA VAL A 135 -2.94 -1.58 -12.60
C VAL A 135 -3.55 -0.19 -12.67
N LYS A 136 -4.84 -0.08 -12.40
CA LYS A 136 -5.58 1.18 -12.30
C LYS A 136 -5.56 1.74 -10.88
N ASN A 137 -5.32 3.03 -10.76
CA ASN A 137 -5.55 3.78 -9.53
C ASN A 137 -7.05 4.08 -9.36
N LYS A 138 -7.68 3.48 -8.34
CA LYS A 138 -9.11 3.69 -8.04
C LYS A 138 -9.47 5.15 -7.73
N ASN A 139 -8.51 5.96 -7.31
CA ASN A 139 -8.76 7.34 -6.89
C ASN A 139 -8.61 8.34 -8.04
N THR A 140 -7.75 8.06 -9.01
CA THR A 140 -7.38 9.04 -10.07
C THR A 140 -7.63 8.54 -11.48
N ALA A 141 -8.02 7.27 -11.66
CA ALA A 141 -8.10 6.57 -12.94
C ALA A 141 -6.76 6.53 -13.72
N ALA A 142 -5.64 6.89 -13.07
CA ALA A 142 -4.30 6.72 -13.64
C ALA A 142 -3.97 5.23 -13.80
N PHE A 143 -3.12 4.92 -14.77
CA PHE A 143 -2.68 3.56 -15.06
C PHE A 143 -1.19 3.40 -14.78
N LEU A 144 -0.85 2.20 -14.34
CA LEU A 144 0.50 1.67 -14.23
C LEU A 144 0.51 0.32 -14.97
N GLU A 145 1.35 0.23 -15.98
CA GLU A 145 1.53 -0.94 -16.82
C GLU A 145 2.83 -1.64 -16.43
N PHE A 146 2.76 -2.95 -16.25
CA PHE A 146 3.93 -3.81 -16.14
C PHE A 146 3.99 -4.75 -17.34
N ILE A 147 5.08 -4.69 -18.09
CA ILE A 147 5.40 -5.70 -19.09
C ILE A 147 6.22 -6.79 -18.41
N LEU A 148 5.66 -7.99 -18.35
CA LEU A 148 6.26 -9.14 -17.68
C LEU A 148 6.69 -10.17 -18.71
N ASP A 149 7.82 -10.84 -18.48
CA ASP A 149 8.23 -12.05 -19.21
C ASP A 149 8.35 -13.19 -18.22
N TYR A 150 7.74 -14.33 -18.56
CA TYR A 150 7.81 -15.56 -17.77
C TYR A 150 8.54 -16.66 -18.54
N ASP A 151 9.60 -17.15 -17.93
CA ASP A 151 10.38 -18.28 -18.41
C ASP A 151 9.91 -19.59 -17.76
N ARG A 152 9.39 -20.49 -18.59
CA ARG A 152 8.90 -21.81 -18.14
C ARG A 152 10.02 -22.73 -17.68
N GLU A 153 11.18 -22.69 -18.33
CA GLU A 153 12.29 -23.60 -18.05
C GLU A 153 12.90 -23.29 -16.69
N PHE A 154 13.06 -21.99 -16.39
CA PHE A 154 13.65 -21.53 -15.13
C PHE A 154 12.61 -21.22 -14.03
N ASP A 155 11.31 -21.26 -14.34
CA ASP A 155 10.21 -20.83 -13.45
C ASP A 155 10.43 -19.40 -12.94
N THR A 156 10.78 -18.49 -13.86
CA THR A 156 11.24 -17.13 -13.51
C THR A 156 10.38 -16.08 -14.19
N LEU A 157 9.91 -15.10 -13.42
CA LEU A 157 9.22 -13.93 -13.94
C LEU A 157 10.10 -12.69 -13.79
N THR A 158 10.19 -11.89 -14.85
CA THR A 158 10.95 -10.64 -14.87
C THR A 158 10.06 -9.46 -15.29
N ILE A 159 10.37 -8.27 -14.77
CA ILE A 159 9.74 -7.03 -15.25
C ILE A 159 10.64 -6.47 -16.36
N LEU A 160 10.13 -6.43 -17.59
CA LEU A 160 10.86 -5.86 -18.72
C LEU A 160 10.77 -4.33 -18.76
N GLU A 161 9.58 -3.80 -18.46
CA GLU A 161 9.30 -2.36 -18.47
C GLU A 161 8.09 -2.05 -17.59
N MET A 162 8.11 -0.85 -17.00
CA MET A 162 6.99 -0.24 -16.32
C MET A 162 6.67 1.09 -16.99
N THR A 163 5.38 1.36 -17.22
CA THR A 163 4.92 2.63 -17.78
C THR A 163 3.79 3.21 -16.94
N ARG A 164 3.91 4.48 -16.57
CA ARG A 164 2.86 5.23 -15.88
C ARG A 164 2.07 6.07 -16.90
N SER A 165 0.81 6.38 -16.59
CA SER A 165 -0.08 7.15 -17.47
C SER A 165 0.42 8.57 -17.82
N ASP A 166 1.39 9.12 -17.09
CA ASP A 166 2.06 10.39 -17.44
C ASP A 166 3.17 10.21 -18.49
N GLY A 167 3.39 8.98 -18.98
CA GLY A 167 4.42 8.62 -19.94
C GLY A 167 5.77 8.28 -19.31
N THR A 168 5.91 8.40 -17.98
CA THR A 168 7.15 8.03 -17.28
C THR A 168 7.37 6.52 -17.38
N ARG A 169 8.60 6.12 -17.68
CA ARG A 169 9.00 4.72 -17.84
C ARG A 169 10.12 4.34 -16.88
N ALA A 170 10.13 3.09 -16.46
CA ALA A 170 11.21 2.49 -15.68
C ALA A 170 11.49 1.07 -16.16
N LYS A 171 12.74 0.62 -16.04
CA LYS A 171 13.17 -0.75 -16.30
C LYS A 171 13.86 -1.27 -15.04
N PRO A 172 13.10 -1.68 -14.02
CA PRO A 172 13.68 -2.13 -12.76
C PRO A 172 14.41 -3.46 -12.97
N GLU A 173 15.50 -3.66 -12.23
CA GLU A 173 16.11 -4.97 -12.08
C GLU A 173 15.26 -5.78 -11.09
N PHE A 174 14.21 -6.43 -11.59
CA PHE A 174 13.34 -7.29 -10.82
C PHE A 174 13.28 -8.70 -11.42
N VAL A 175 13.55 -9.68 -10.57
CA VAL A 175 13.48 -11.10 -10.90
C VAL A 175 12.75 -11.81 -9.77
N MET A 176 11.72 -12.57 -10.13
CA MET A 176 11.01 -13.47 -9.22
C MET A 176 11.25 -14.91 -9.69
N GLU A 177 12.12 -15.62 -8.99
CA GLU A 177 12.46 -17.00 -9.30
C GLU A 177 11.48 -17.98 -8.66
N LYS A 178 11.34 -19.17 -9.23
CA LYS A 178 10.51 -20.27 -8.71
C LYS A 178 9.06 -19.85 -8.45
N VAL A 179 8.46 -19.07 -9.35
CA VAL A 179 7.12 -18.47 -9.18
C VAL A 179 6.07 -19.54 -8.87
N ILE A 180 6.00 -20.59 -9.67
CA ILE A 180 5.02 -21.67 -9.52
C ILE A 180 5.29 -22.46 -8.25
N ALA A 181 6.56 -22.74 -7.94
CA ALA A 181 6.91 -23.42 -6.70
C ALA A 181 6.52 -22.57 -5.47
N GLN A 182 6.74 -21.26 -5.47
CA GLN A 182 6.35 -20.36 -4.38
C GLN A 182 4.83 -20.31 -4.20
N VAL A 183 4.08 -20.23 -5.32
CA VAL A 183 2.61 -20.29 -5.28
C VAL A 183 2.16 -21.62 -4.68
N TYR A 184 2.74 -22.74 -5.11
CA TYR A 184 2.44 -24.05 -4.54
C TYR A 184 2.70 -24.09 -3.03
N GLN A 185 3.85 -23.60 -2.57
CA GLN A 185 4.19 -23.56 -1.14
C GLN A 185 3.21 -22.68 -0.34
N LYS A 186 2.73 -21.57 -0.90
CA LYS A 186 1.70 -20.73 -0.27
C LYS A 186 0.41 -21.51 -0.03
N PHE A 187 -0.05 -22.29 -1.02
CA PHE A 187 -1.24 -23.14 -0.85
C PHE A 187 -1.01 -24.30 0.14
N VAL A 188 0.19 -24.90 0.16
CA VAL A 188 0.56 -25.92 1.15
C VAL A 188 0.51 -25.35 2.56
N SER A 189 1.12 -24.18 2.80
CA SER A 189 1.09 -23.49 4.10
C SER A 189 -0.33 -23.14 4.54
N ILE A 190 -1.18 -22.63 3.63
CA ILE A 190 -2.60 -22.38 3.94
C ILE A 190 -3.28 -23.67 4.42
N LYS A 191 -3.02 -24.79 3.74
CA LYS A 191 -3.59 -26.09 4.12
C LYS A 191 -3.08 -26.56 5.48
N GLU A 192 -1.81 -26.38 5.79
CA GLU A 192 -1.25 -26.71 7.10
C GLU A 192 -1.94 -25.92 8.21
N HIS A 193 -2.13 -24.62 8.01
CA HIS A 193 -2.84 -23.75 8.95
C HIS A 193 -4.31 -24.13 9.12
N VAL A 194 -5.01 -24.47 8.04
CA VAL A 194 -6.39 -24.97 8.09
C VAL A 194 -6.46 -26.29 8.88
N THR A 195 -5.53 -27.21 8.64
CA THR A 195 -5.51 -28.53 9.30
C THR A 195 -5.19 -28.42 10.79
N THR A 196 -4.22 -27.58 11.14
CA THR A 196 -3.79 -27.34 12.52
C THR A 196 -4.67 -26.32 13.25
N LYS A 197 -5.66 -25.73 12.55
CA LYS A 197 -6.51 -24.63 13.06
C LYS A 197 -5.68 -23.48 13.65
N SER A 198 -4.60 -23.15 12.98
CA SER A 198 -3.71 -22.05 13.36
C SER A 198 -3.77 -20.93 12.33
N LEU A 199 -3.17 -19.79 12.65
CA LEU A 199 -2.98 -18.67 11.74
C LEU A 199 -1.50 -18.57 11.34
N PRO A 200 -1.19 -18.09 10.13
CA PRO A 200 0.18 -17.76 9.78
C PRO A 200 0.72 -16.61 10.65
N ALA A 201 2.04 -16.48 10.69
CA ALA A 201 2.69 -15.35 11.32
C ALA A 201 2.17 -14.03 10.73
N ARG A 202 1.94 -13.04 11.60
CA ARG A 202 1.36 -11.75 11.21
C ARG A 202 2.43 -10.91 10.49
N PRO A 203 2.23 -10.52 9.22
CA PRO A 203 3.24 -9.81 8.44
C PRO A 203 3.34 -8.31 8.77
N TYR A 204 2.44 -7.78 9.59
CA TYR A 204 2.38 -6.38 9.99
C TYR A 204 2.22 -6.29 11.49
N PRO A 205 2.74 -5.23 12.15
CA PRO A 205 2.55 -5.02 13.57
C PRO A 205 1.10 -4.59 13.88
N PRO A 206 0.64 -4.77 15.14
CA PRO A 206 -0.70 -4.39 15.54
C PRO A 206 -0.89 -2.87 15.44
N GLY A 207 -2.12 -2.44 15.15
CA GLY A 207 -2.47 -1.01 15.14
C GLY A 207 -2.01 -0.22 13.91
N GLN A 208 -1.39 -0.84 12.90
CA GLN A 208 -1.14 -0.15 11.63
C GLN A 208 -2.43 0.04 10.82
N ASP A 209 -2.68 1.28 10.39
CA ASP A 209 -3.83 1.65 9.54
C ASP A 209 -3.90 0.83 8.24
N TRP A 210 -2.75 0.56 7.64
CA TRP A 210 -2.64 -0.25 6.44
C TRP A 210 -1.61 -1.36 6.64
N PRO A 211 -1.92 -2.61 6.23
CA PRO A 211 -3.19 -3.07 5.66
C PRO A 211 -4.21 -3.52 6.72
N CYS A 212 -3.84 -3.52 8.02
CA CYS A 212 -4.68 -4.08 9.09
C CYS A 212 -5.86 -3.19 9.51
N GLY A 213 -5.71 -1.86 9.53
CA GLY A 213 -6.76 -0.94 10.00
C GLY A 213 -8.07 -0.97 9.21
N TYR A 214 -8.02 -1.36 7.93
CA TYR A 214 -9.21 -1.59 7.09
C TYR A 214 -9.61 -3.07 6.96
N CYS A 215 -8.93 -3.97 7.66
CA CYS A 215 -9.18 -5.41 7.58
C CYS A 215 -10.35 -5.80 8.49
N ARG A 216 -11.40 -6.39 7.91
CA ARG A 216 -12.56 -6.93 8.65
C ARG A 216 -12.17 -8.03 9.65
N TRP A 217 -11.03 -8.65 9.44
CA TRP A 217 -10.48 -9.69 10.30
C TRP A 217 -9.43 -9.17 11.28
N GLY A 218 -9.15 -7.86 11.32
CA GLY A 218 -8.10 -7.29 12.18
C GLY A 218 -8.27 -7.70 13.64
N GLN A 219 -9.46 -7.52 14.20
CA GLN A 219 -9.75 -7.91 15.58
C GLN A 219 -9.55 -9.42 15.83
N VAL A 220 -10.02 -10.27 14.90
CA VAL A 220 -9.88 -11.73 15.03
C VAL A 220 -8.42 -12.17 14.88
N CYS A 221 -7.67 -11.55 13.98
CA CYS A 221 -6.26 -11.84 13.73
C CYS A 221 -5.39 -11.53 14.94
N TRP A 222 -5.71 -10.46 15.67
CA TRP A 222 -5.00 -10.01 16.86
C TRP A 222 -5.60 -10.51 18.18
N ASP A 223 -6.63 -11.36 18.12
CA ASP A 223 -7.21 -11.95 19.32
C ASP A 223 -6.16 -12.81 20.06
N GLY A 224 -6.08 -12.64 21.38
CA GLY A 224 -5.07 -13.30 22.21
C GLY A 224 -3.62 -12.78 22.08
N TYR A 225 -3.34 -11.80 21.21
CA TYR A 225 -1.98 -11.30 21.00
C TYR A 225 -1.32 -10.73 22.27
N GLU A 226 -2.09 -10.10 23.17
CA GLU A 226 -1.56 -9.62 24.45
C GLU A 226 -0.96 -10.76 25.28
N LYS A 227 -1.61 -11.93 25.31
CA LYS A 227 -1.11 -13.11 26.00
C LYS A 227 0.13 -13.68 25.31
N GLU A 228 0.13 -13.71 23.97
CA GLU A 228 1.30 -14.11 23.19
C GLU A 228 2.50 -13.20 23.49
N PHE A 229 2.28 -11.89 23.56
CA PHE A 229 3.31 -10.88 23.83
C PHE A 229 3.89 -11.02 25.24
N VAL A 230 3.05 -11.22 26.26
CA VAL A 230 3.51 -11.46 27.65
C VAL A 230 4.30 -12.76 27.78
N GLN A 231 4.01 -13.76 26.93
CA GLN A 231 4.73 -15.03 26.89
C GLN A 231 6.06 -14.97 26.11
N MET A 232 6.33 -13.86 25.42
CA MET A 232 7.62 -13.69 24.75
C MET A 232 8.75 -13.61 25.79
N ALA A 233 9.93 -14.10 25.42
CA ALA A 233 11.06 -14.21 26.32
C ALA A 233 11.42 -12.83 26.93
N THR A 234 11.34 -12.75 28.25
CA THR A 234 11.84 -11.62 29.03
C THR A 234 13.33 -11.88 29.27
N GLU A 235 14.20 -10.89 29.01
CA GLU A 235 15.64 -10.94 29.34
C GLU A 235 16.50 -11.93 28.53
N LYS A 236 16.11 -12.23 27.27
CA LYS A 236 17.03 -12.90 26.35
C LYS A 236 18.10 -11.92 25.87
N GLU A 237 19.36 -12.34 25.78
CA GLU A 237 20.40 -11.56 25.08
C GLU A 237 19.92 -11.27 23.66
N ILE A 238 19.82 -9.98 23.33
CA ILE A 238 19.45 -9.48 22.01
C ILE A 238 20.72 -9.34 21.18
N ASP A 239 20.57 -9.45 19.86
CA ASP A 239 21.68 -9.34 18.90
C ASP A 239 22.53 -8.07 19.14
N GLN A 240 23.85 -8.23 19.02
CA GLN A 240 24.83 -7.18 19.22
C GLN A 240 24.68 -6.06 18.18
N GLU A 241 24.11 -6.35 16.99
CA GLU A 241 23.77 -5.32 15.99
C GLU A 241 22.78 -4.27 16.52
N LEU A 242 21.96 -4.60 17.53
CA LEU A 242 21.01 -3.65 18.11
C LEU A 242 21.68 -2.69 19.12
N GLU A 243 22.84 -3.04 19.66
CA GLU A 243 23.57 -2.24 20.66
C GLU A 243 23.92 -0.85 20.10
N ASP A 244 24.52 -0.82 18.90
CA ASP A 244 24.91 0.41 18.22
C ASP A 244 23.68 1.29 17.89
N ILE A 245 22.58 0.65 17.47
CA ILE A 245 21.32 1.34 17.17
C ILE A 245 20.73 1.97 18.44
N CYS A 246 20.74 1.25 19.56
CA CYS A 246 20.28 1.76 20.85
C CYS A 246 21.15 2.92 21.35
N ALA A 247 22.48 2.80 21.25
CA ALA A 247 23.41 3.86 21.64
C ALA A 247 23.17 5.14 20.81
N TYR A 248 23.05 4.99 19.50
CA TYR A 248 22.76 6.11 18.60
C TYR A 248 21.39 6.74 18.89
N TYR A 249 20.36 5.93 19.13
CA TYR A 249 19.03 6.43 19.50
C TYR A 249 19.06 7.27 20.78
N LEU A 250 19.75 6.79 21.83
CA LEU A 250 19.87 7.51 23.09
C LEU A 250 20.62 8.85 22.92
N GLN A 251 21.70 8.85 22.14
CA GLN A 251 22.43 10.06 21.81
C GLN A 251 21.53 11.06 21.06
N ALA A 252 20.91 10.63 19.96
CA ALA A 252 20.03 11.48 19.16
C ALA A 252 18.84 12.03 19.96
N SER A 253 18.26 11.21 20.85
CA SER A 253 17.19 11.64 21.76
C SER A 253 17.68 12.65 22.80
N GLY A 254 18.90 12.47 23.32
CA GLY A 254 19.56 13.42 24.21
C GLY A 254 19.81 14.76 23.52
N ASP A 255 20.41 14.74 22.33
CA ASP A 255 20.69 15.92 21.51
C ASP A 255 19.39 16.66 21.18
N ALA A 256 18.33 15.95 20.77
CA ALA A 256 17.02 16.55 20.50
C ALA A 256 16.45 17.28 21.74
N LYS A 257 16.55 16.68 22.93
CA LYS A 257 16.11 17.31 24.18
C LYS A 257 16.92 18.56 24.53
N GLU A 258 18.24 18.53 24.33
CA GLU A 258 19.10 19.70 24.56
C GLU A 258 18.83 20.80 23.54
N MET A 259 18.59 20.46 22.27
CA MET A 259 18.18 21.41 21.24
C MET A 259 16.82 22.03 21.56
N ASP A 260 15.85 21.27 22.07
CA ASP A 260 14.56 21.78 22.51
C ASP A 260 14.70 22.75 23.69
N LYS A 261 15.55 22.42 24.68
CA LYS A 261 15.87 23.32 25.80
C LYS A 261 16.52 24.62 25.32
N GLU A 262 17.48 24.55 24.41
CA GLU A 262 18.13 25.76 23.88
C GLU A 262 17.15 26.57 23.02
N ALA A 263 16.29 25.93 22.23
CA ALA A 263 15.24 26.62 21.49
C ALA A 263 14.29 27.38 22.42
N ASP A 264 13.90 26.79 23.55
CA ASP A 264 13.05 27.45 24.54
C ASP A 264 13.80 28.56 25.28
N ARG A 265 15.08 28.38 25.63
CA ARG A 265 15.94 29.44 26.17
C ARG A 265 16.03 30.64 25.22
N LEU A 266 16.25 30.39 23.93
CA LEU A 266 16.31 31.44 22.91
C LEU A 266 14.95 32.14 22.72
N LYS A 267 13.82 31.40 22.75
CA LYS A 267 12.49 32.02 22.74
C LYS A 267 12.28 32.93 23.94
N ASP A 268 12.74 32.55 25.12
CA ASP A 268 12.63 33.37 26.33
C ASP A 268 13.47 34.64 26.23
N ILE A 269 14.72 34.54 25.73
CA ILE A 269 15.58 35.69 25.44
C ILE A 269 14.88 36.67 24.48
N ILE A 270 14.35 36.16 23.36
CA ILE A 270 13.66 36.98 22.35
C ILE A 270 12.38 37.60 22.94
N ARG A 271 11.60 36.83 23.71
CA ARG A 271 10.36 37.33 24.34
C ARG A 271 10.65 38.46 25.32
N ASN A 272 11.69 38.30 26.16
CA ASN A 272 12.10 39.32 27.12
C ASN A 272 12.61 40.57 26.42
N TYR A 273 13.45 40.44 25.39
CA TYR A 273 13.90 41.58 24.59
C TYR A 273 12.72 42.35 23.96
N MET A 274 11.75 41.63 23.39
CA MET A 274 10.55 42.27 22.83
C MET A 274 9.66 42.91 23.90
N ARG A 275 9.66 42.40 25.15
CA ARG A 275 8.95 43.04 26.28
C ARG A 275 9.63 44.34 26.69
N GLU A 276 10.94 44.31 26.90
CA GLU A 276 11.73 45.48 27.29
C GLU A 276 11.67 46.63 26.27
N LYS A 277 11.56 46.29 24.98
CA LYS A 277 11.44 47.27 23.89
C LYS A 277 10.01 47.58 23.47
N GLU A 278 9.03 47.02 24.18
CA GLU A 278 7.60 47.21 23.90
C GLU A 278 7.18 46.84 22.46
N TYR A 279 7.87 45.88 21.84
CA TYR A 279 7.57 45.41 20.50
C TYR A 279 6.49 44.32 20.53
N LYS A 280 5.40 44.54 19.78
CA LYS A 280 4.40 43.50 19.46
C LYS A 280 4.82 42.64 18.27
N SER A 281 5.44 43.24 17.26
CA SER A 281 5.96 42.56 16.08
C SER A 281 7.08 43.36 15.44
N GLY A 282 8.03 42.69 14.78
CA GLY A 282 9.11 43.37 14.08
C GLY A 282 9.81 42.47 13.07
N ARG A 283 10.56 43.09 12.16
CA ARG A 283 11.44 42.39 11.22
C ARG A 283 12.89 42.53 11.70
N VAL A 284 13.59 41.40 11.82
CA VAL A 284 15.01 41.34 12.18
C VAL A 284 15.73 40.57 11.07
N GLY A 285 16.37 41.30 10.17
CA GLY A 285 17.00 40.74 8.96
C GLY A 285 16.00 39.95 8.10
N PRO A 286 16.24 38.65 7.83
CA PRO A 286 15.32 37.82 7.04
C PRO A 286 14.12 37.30 7.85
N TYR A 287 14.03 37.57 9.15
CA TYR A 287 13.01 37.01 10.03
C TYR A 287 11.93 38.03 10.39
N VAL A 288 10.71 37.54 10.57
CA VAL A 288 9.60 38.28 11.17
C VAL A 288 9.25 37.61 12.49
N VAL A 289 9.22 38.41 13.55
CA VAL A 289 8.92 37.97 14.92
C VAL A 289 7.65 38.66 15.39
N THR A 290 6.69 37.89 15.91
CA THR A 290 5.40 38.37 16.40
C THR A 290 5.10 37.79 17.78
N ARG A 291 4.58 38.63 18.68
CA ARG A 291 4.00 38.24 19.97
C ARG A 291 2.49 38.43 19.93
N ASP A 292 1.76 37.32 19.96
CA ASP A 292 0.29 37.31 19.97
C ASP A 292 -0.23 36.81 21.30
N LEU A 293 -1.30 37.42 21.80
CA LEU A 293 -2.05 36.90 22.93
C LEU A 293 -3.10 35.92 22.40
N ARG A 294 -3.03 34.66 22.84
CA ARG A 294 -4.02 33.63 22.53
C ARG A 294 -4.72 33.19 23.80
N TYR A 295 -5.86 32.52 23.65
CA TYR A 295 -6.62 31.99 24.76
C TYR A 295 -6.71 30.48 24.59
N ARG A 296 -6.31 29.71 25.61
CA ARG A 296 -6.52 28.27 25.63
C ARG A 296 -7.77 27.98 26.45
N THR A 297 -8.59 27.10 25.91
CA THR A 297 -9.73 26.49 26.60
C THR A 297 -9.39 25.00 26.65
N SER A 298 -9.36 24.38 27.83
CA SER A 298 -9.02 22.95 27.96
C SER A 298 -9.99 22.25 28.89
N TRP A 299 -10.88 21.45 28.31
CA TRP A 299 -11.74 20.47 28.96
C TRP A 299 -12.27 19.52 27.89
N ASP A 300 -12.65 18.33 28.32
CA ASP A 300 -13.40 17.37 27.51
C ASP A 300 -14.89 17.74 27.57
N GLU A 301 -15.44 18.22 26.45
CA GLU A 301 -16.84 18.69 26.38
C GLU A 301 -17.84 17.56 26.57
N GLU A 302 -17.45 16.29 26.38
CA GLU A 302 -18.33 15.12 26.54
C GLU A 302 -18.52 14.72 28.01
N LEU A 303 -17.61 15.15 28.89
CA LEU A 303 -17.63 14.80 30.32
C LEU A 303 -18.30 15.87 31.22
N ILE A 304 -18.75 17.00 30.66
CA ILE A 304 -19.29 18.14 31.43
C ILE A 304 -20.76 18.41 31.07
N PRO A 305 -21.68 18.35 32.05
CA PRO A 305 -23.08 18.73 31.84
C PRO A 305 -23.23 20.15 31.24
N PRO A 306 -24.17 20.39 30.29
CA PRO A 306 -24.24 21.64 29.53
C PRO A 306 -24.42 22.91 30.36
N ASP A 307 -25.13 22.79 31.49
CA ASP A 307 -25.37 23.84 32.48
C ASP A 307 -24.10 24.20 33.26
N VAL A 308 -23.20 23.24 33.48
CA VAL A 308 -21.89 23.43 34.13
C VAL A 308 -20.84 23.96 33.15
N ALA A 309 -20.89 23.53 31.88
CA ALA A 309 -19.94 23.95 30.85
C ALA A 309 -19.96 25.47 30.60
N ALA A 310 -21.13 26.10 30.68
CA ALA A 310 -21.27 27.55 30.53
C ALA A 310 -20.67 28.35 31.70
N LEU A 311 -20.73 27.81 32.92
CA LEU A 311 -20.18 28.41 34.14
C LEU A 311 -18.69 28.13 34.33
N ALA A 312 -18.22 26.98 33.86
CA ALA A 312 -16.84 26.52 34.03
C ALA A 312 -15.87 27.15 33.02
N LYS A 313 -16.34 27.73 31.91
CA LYS A 313 -15.50 28.21 30.79
C LYS A 313 -14.55 29.37 31.17
N GLN A 314 -13.40 29.04 31.74
CA GLN A 314 -12.30 29.98 31.97
C GLN A 314 -11.39 30.04 30.73
N LYS A 315 -11.24 31.26 30.18
CA LYS A 315 -10.28 31.53 29.10
C LYS A 315 -8.97 31.96 29.73
N ASN A 316 -7.94 31.12 29.63
CA ASN A 316 -6.62 31.47 30.12
C ASN A 316 -5.82 32.14 29.00
N PRO A 317 -5.46 33.43 29.14
CA PRO A 317 -4.61 34.09 28.16
C PRO A 317 -3.17 33.54 28.27
N PHE A 318 -2.54 33.32 27.12
CA PHE A 318 -1.13 32.97 27.02
C PHE A 318 -0.50 33.68 25.84
N GLU A 319 0.76 34.11 25.99
CA GLU A 319 1.51 34.75 24.91
C GLU A 319 2.16 33.69 24.02
N VAL A 320 1.99 33.82 22.72
CA VAL A 320 2.65 33.00 21.70
C VAL A 320 3.66 33.85 20.95
N LEU A 321 4.92 33.41 20.97
CA LEU A 321 5.99 33.97 20.14
C LEU A 321 6.08 33.17 18.84
N THR A 322 5.91 33.83 17.70
CA THR A 322 6.08 33.22 16.37
C THR A 322 7.28 33.86 15.68
N ILE A 323 8.22 33.04 15.23
CA ILE A 323 9.37 33.45 14.43
C ILE A 323 9.27 32.74 13.08
N ARG A 324 9.26 33.50 11.98
CA ARG A 324 9.20 32.92 10.63
C ARG A 324 10.11 33.64 9.66
N ARG A 325 10.61 32.91 8.68
CA ARG A 325 11.26 33.47 7.49
C ARG A 325 10.19 33.64 6.41
N PRO A 326 9.84 34.87 5.98
CA PRO A 326 8.88 35.07 4.90
C PRO A 326 9.40 34.40 3.62
N LYS A 327 8.52 33.68 2.90
CA LYS A 327 8.87 33.16 1.57
C LYS A 327 9.22 34.33 0.64
N ALA A 328 10.30 34.22 -0.13
CA ALA A 328 10.66 35.22 -1.11
C ALA A 328 9.52 35.35 -2.14
N LYS A 329 9.13 36.59 -2.49
CA LYS A 329 8.19 36.82 -3.60
C LYS A 329 8.88 36.37 -4.89
N GLY A 330 8.63 35.14 -5.34
CA GLY A 330 9.16 34.62 -6.62
C GLY A 330 9.39 33.12 -6.70
N GLU A 331 9.45 32.39 -5.57
CA GLU A 331 9.58 30.93 -5.60
C GLU A 331 8.19 30.29 -5.47
N LYS A 332 7.69 29.77 -6.59
CA LYS A 332 6.55 28.84 -6.64
C LYS A 332 7.02 27.45 -6.25
#